data_AF-A0A838E5C9-F1
#
_entry.id   AF-A0A838E5C9-F1
#
_cell.length_a   1.000
_cell.length_b   1.000
_cell.length_c   1.000
_cell.angle_alpha   90.00
_cell.angle_beta   90.00
_cell.angle_gamma   90.00
#
_symmetry.space_group_name_H-M   'P 1'
#
loop_
_entity.id
_entity.type
_entity.pdbx_description
1 polymer ?
#
loop_
_entity_poly.entity_id
_entity_poly.type
_entity_poly.pdbx_seq_one_letter_code
_entity_poly.pdbx_strand_id
1 'polypeptide(L)'
;MTVLLVFAVVLLVAVLLSDLAERSVLSTAVLFLIAGFALGPAVGGVLPSAGADEELVHRLAEFALFSVLLTDGMRSGVRQLTTAWRLPGRALLLGMPLVFALTVLAGWTIAGLGLAEAAA
;
A
#
# COMPACT_ATOMS: atom_id res chain seq x y z
N MET A 1 14.10 12.69 -10.51
CA MET A 1 15.22 11.70 -10.67
C MET A 1 15.74 11.17 -9.34
N THR A 2 15.96 12.02 -8.33
CA THR A 2 16.35 11.60 -6.97
C THR A 2 15.38 10.59 -6.38
N VAL A 3 14.07 10.79 -6.56
CA VAL A 3 13.02 9.86 -6.08
C VAL A 3 13.20 8.46 -6.66
N LEU A 4 13.43 8.35 -7.97
CA LEU A 4 13.66 7.07 -8.64
C LEU A 4 14.91 6.37 -8.13
N LEU A 5 16.01 7.10 -7.93
CA LEU A 5 17.25 6.53 -7.39
C LEU A 5 17.06 6.04 -5.96
N VAL A 6 16.42 6.83 -5.11
CA VAL A 6 16.09 6.43 -3.73
C VAL A 6 15.21 5.18 -3.76
N PHE A 7 14.16 5.17 -4.57
CA PHE A 7 13.29 4.01 -4.73
C PHE A 7 14.08 2.76 -5.17
N ALA A 8 14.93 2.87 -6.20
CA ALA A 8 15.72 1.76 -6.70
C ALA A 8 16.72 1.22 -5.66
N VAL A 9 17.40 2.11 -4.92
CA VAL A 9 18.33 1.72 -3.85
C VAL A 9 17.59 1.03 -2.71
N VAL A 10 16.47 1.59 -2.25
CA VAL A 10 15.66 1.00 -1.18
C VAL A 10 15.09 -0.34 -1.62
N LEU A 11 14.64 -0.46 -2.88
CA LEU A 11 14.16 -1.70 -3.46
C LEU A 11 15.27 -2.75 -3.53
N LEU A 12 16.48 -2.36 -3.97
CA LEU A 12 17.63 -3.25 -4.00
C LEU A 12 17.97 -3.76 -2.61
N VAL A 13 18.02 -2.86 -1.61
CA VAL A 13 18.25 -3.23 -0.21
C VAL A 13 17.14 -4.18 0.28
N ALA A 14 15.88 -3.89 0.00
CA ALA A 14 14.76 -4.74 0.38
C ALA A 14 14.86 -6.15 -0.23
N VAL A 15 15.25 -6.24 -1.50
CA VAL A 15 15.44 -7.52 -2.20
C VAL A 15 16.64 -8.29 -1.62
N LEU A 16 17.77 -7.62 -1.39
CA LEU A 16 18.95 -8.24 -0.78
C LEU A 16 18.66 -8.75 0.64
N LEU A 17 17.83 -8.02 1.38
CA LEU A 17 17.39 -8.41 2.72
C LEU A 17 16.21 -9.38 2.69
N SER A 18 15.65 -9.75 1.53
CA SER A 18 14.42 -10.56 1.47
C SER A 18 14.60 -11.96 2.08
N ASP A 19 15.78 -12.57 1.92
CA ASP A 19 16.11 -13.87 2.54
C ASP A 19 16.34 -13.74 4.06
N LEU A 20 16.82 -12.58 4.52
CA LEU A 20 16.91 -12.25 5.95
C LEU A 20 15.54 -11.87 6.53
N ALA A 21 14.67 -11.28 5.72
CA ALA A 21 13.33 -10.85 6.07
C ALA A 21 12.41 -12.04 6.31
N GLU A 22 12.60 -13.17 5.61
CA GLU A 22 11.93 -14.44 5.91
C GLU A 22 12.19 -14.93 7.36
N ARG A 23 13.27 -14.47 7.99
CA ARG A 23 13.63 -14.78 9.39
C ARG A 23 13.26 -13.67 10.37
N SER A 24 12.71 -12.55 9.91
CA SER A 24 12.43 -11.36 10.73
C SER A 24 10.96 -10.96 10.70
N VAL A 25 10.55 -10.08 11.62
CA VAL A 25 9.19 -9.48 11.64
C VAL A 25 9.08 -8.26 10.72
N LEU A 26 10.18 -7.84 10.07
CA LEU A 26 10.21 -6.63 9.26
C LEU A 26 9.64 -6.89 7.87
N SER A 27 8.45 -6.35 7.59
CA SER A 27 7.87 -6.35 6.24
C SER A 27 8.58 -5.37 5.31
N THR A 28 8.69 -5.72 4.03
CA THR A 28 9.17 -4.82 2.97
C THR A 28 8.46 -3.47 3.01
N ALA A 29 7.15 -3.44 3.31
CA ALA A 29 6.39 -2.20 3.45
C ALA A 29 6.93 -1.29 4.58
N VAL A 30 7.31 -1.87 5.72
CA VAL A 30 7.87 -1.11 6.86
C VAL A 30 9.25 -0.56 6.51
N LEU A 31 10.07 -1.32 5.77
CA LEU A 31 11.37 -0.84 5.29
C LEU A 31 11.21 0.39 4.38
N PHE A 32 10.30 0.33 3.41
CA PHE A 32 9.99 1.47 2.54
C PHE A 32 9.40 2.65 3.33
N LEU A 33 8.55 2.41 4.32
CA LEU A 33 7.99 3.46 5.18
C LEU A 33 9.08 4.19 5.99
N ILE A 34 9.97 3.44 6.63
CA ILE A 34 11.08 4.01 7.42
C ILE A 34 12.03 4.80 6.52
N ALA A 35 12.39 4.23 5.36
CA ALA A 35 13.27 4.91 4.40
C ALA A 35 12.63 6.21 3.88
N GLY A 36 11.34 6.17 3.51
CA GLY A 36 10.60 7.35 3.06
C GLY A 36 10.48 8.42 4.12
N PHE A 37 10.21 8.04 5.38
CA PHE A 37 10.16 8.98 6.50
C PHE A 37 11.53 9.60 6.80
N ALA A 38 12.58 8.78 6.87
CA ALA A 38 13.94 9.23 7.18
C ALA A 38 14.54 10.12 6.08
N LEU A 39 14.24 9.83 4.82
CA LEU A 39 14.71 10.63 3.68
C LEU A 39 13.77 11.78 3.33
N GLY A 40 12.57 11.80 3.91
CA GLY A 40 11.54 12.81 3.68
C GLY A 40 11.91 14.20 4.18
N PRO A 41 11.11 15.23 3.82
CA PRO A 41 11.35 16.63 4.20
C PRO A 41 11.47 16.88 5.71
N ALA A 42 10.80 16.06 6.52
CA ALA A 42 10.77 16.22 7.97
C ALA A 42 12.07 15.79 8.69
N VAL A 43 12.90 14.97 8.04
CA VAL A 43 14.09 14.37 8.67
C VAL A 43 15.34 14.62 7.84
N GLY A 44 15.48 13.94 6.69
CA GLY A 44 16.69 13.98 5.87
C GLY A 44 16.68 15.07 4.79
N GLY A 45 15.51 15.54 4.37
CA GLY A 45 15.38 16.57 3.34
C GLY A 45 15.90 16.16 1.96
N VAL A 46 16.14 14.86 1.73
CA VAL A 46 16.68 14.33 0.46
C VAL A 46 15.57 14.17 -0.56
N LEU A 47 14.40 13.70 -0.13
CA LEU A 47 13.21 13.63 -0.94
C LEU A 47 12.53 15.00 -1.00
N PRO A 48 12.06 15.42 -2.18
CA PRO A 48 11.33 16.66 -2.32
C PRO A 48 9.99 16.62 -1.57
N SER A 49 9.43 17.80 -1.30
CA SER A 49 8.10 17.96 -0.70
C SER A 49 7.00 17.31 -1.55
N ALA A 50 5.89 16.96 -0.89
CA ALA A 50 4.75 16.29 -1.51
C ALA A 50 4.31 16.96 -2.83
N GLY A 51 4.05 16.15 -3.86
CA GLY A 51 3.70 16.58 -5.22
C GLY A 51 4.86 16.58 -6.22
N ALA A 52 6.11 16.51 -5.76
CA ALA A 52 7.24 16.33 -6.67
C ALA A 52 7.31 14.88 -7.19
N ASP A 53 7.44 14.71 -8.51
CA ASP A 53 7.45 13.41 -9.21
C ASP A 53 6.12 12.60 -9.07
N GLU A 54 4.97 13.28 -8.88
CA GLU A 54 3.64 12.64 -8.74
C GLU A 54 3.30 11.68 -9.90
N GLU A 55 3.58 12.08 -11.14
CA GLU A 55 3.37 11.25 -12.35
C GLU A 55 4.16 9.93 -12.29
N LEU A 56 5.41 9.98 -11.81
CA LEU A 56 6.24 8.77 -11.69
C LEU A 56 5.68 7.83 -10.62
N VAL A 57 5.33 8.38 -9.45
CA VAL A 57 4.74 7.62 -8.35
C VAL A 57 3.42 6.99 -8.78
N HIS A 58 2.58 7.75 -9.49
CA HIS A 58 1.31 7.29 -10.02
C HIS A 58 1.50 6.10 -10.98
N ARG A 59 2.39 6.22 -11.97
CA ARG A 59 2.69 5.13 -12.92
C ARG A 59 3.27 3.90 -12.24
N LEU A 60 4.19 4.08 -11.28
CA LEU A 60 4.76 2.95 -10.54
C LEU A 60 3.69 2.24 -9.70
N ALA A 61 2.81 3.00 -9.04
CA ALA A 61 1.68 2.46 -8.29
C ALA A 61 0.71 1.71 -9.19
N GLU A 62 0.39 2.24 -10.38
CA GLU A 62 -0.47 1.59 -11.37
C GLU A 62 0.12 0.25 -11.83
N PHE A 63 1.40 0.22 -12.23
CA PHE A 63 2.06 -1.02 -12.64
C PHE A 63 2.17 -2.04 -11.50
N ALA A 64 2.46 -1.57 -10.28
CA ALA A 64 2.52 -2.43 -9.09
C ALA A 64 1.14 -3.01 -8.79
N LEU A 65 0.08 -2.18 -8.75
CA LEU A 65 -1.29 -2.59 -8.49
C LEU A 65 -1.77 -3.59 -9.55
N PHE A 66 -1.52 -3.30 -10.83
CA PHE A 66 -1.83 -4.22 -11.92
C PHE A 66 -1.12 -5.56 -11.73
N SER A 67 0.19 -5.54 -11.47
CA SER A 67 0.99 -6.77 -11.33
C SER A 67 0.56 -7.61 -10.13
N VAL A 68 0.29 -6.97 -9.00
CA VAL A 68 -0.17 -7.65 -7.77
C VAL A 68 -1.57 -8.23 -7.97
N LEU A 69 -2.53 -7.44 -8.46
CA LEU A 69 -3.90 -7.90 -8.70
C LEU A 69 -3.94 -9.03 -9.74
N LEU A 70 -3.13 -8.92 -10.80
CA LEU A 70 -3.03 -9.97 -11.81
C LEU A 70 -2.45 -11.25 -11.22
N THR A 71 -1.37 -11.14 -10.44
CA THR A 71 -0.71 -12.31 -9.83
C THR A 71 -1.63 -13.00 -8.82
N ASP A 72 -2.32 -12.23 -7.98
CA ASP A 72 -3.30 -12.76 -7.02
C ASP A 72 -4.50 -13.38 -7.75
N GLY A 73 -4.96 -12.73 -8.83
CA GLY A 73 -6.02 -13.26 -9.70
C GLY A 73 -5.66 -14.62 -10.31
N MET A 74 -4.45 -14.78 -10.83
CA MET A 74 -3.95 -16.05 -11.39
C MET A 74 -3.82 -17.15 -10.33
N ARG A 75 -3.49 -16.81 -9.08
CA ARG A 75 -3.41 -17.76 -7.96
C ARG A 75 -4.79 -18.16 -7.45
N SER A 76 -5.81 -17.33 -7.66
CA SER A 76 -7.18 -17.62 -7.25
C SER A 76 -7.80 -18.70 -8.15
N GLY A 77 -8.03 -19.88 -7.59
CA GLY A 77 -8.66 -20.98 -8.32
C GLY A 77 -10.14 -20.68 -8.57
N VAL A 78 -10.53 -20.40 -9.82
CA VAL A 78 -11.92 -20.10 -10.22
C VAL A 78 -12.92 -21.15 -9.68
N ARG A 79 -12.54 -22.43 -9.73
CA ARG A 79 -13.35 -23.55 -9.22
C ARG A 79 -13.50 -23.56 -7.69
N GLN A 80 -12.49 -23.10 -6.96
CA GLN A 80 -12.57 -22.93 -5.50
C GLN A 80 -13.42 -21.70 -5.15
N LEU A 81 -13.30 -20.62 -5.91
CA LEU A 81 -14.17 -19.45 -5.76
C LEU A 81 -15.63 -19.82 -5.94
N THR A 82 -16.01 -20.49 -7.03
CA THR A 82 -17.42 -20.85 -7.28
C THR A 82 -18.01 -21.77 -6.21
N THR A 83 -17.19 -22.64 -5.62
CA THR A 83 -17.63 -23.61 -4.59
C THR A 83 -17.72 -22.97 -3.20
N ALA A 84 -16.84 -22.01 -2.87
CA ALA A 84 -16.74 -21.39 -1.54
C ALA A 84 -17.18 -19.90 -1.50
N TRP A 85 -17.81 -19.38 -2.56
CA TRP A 85 -18.05 -17.94 -2.74
C TRP A 85 -18.86 -17.25 -1.64
N ARG A 86 -19.70 -18.00 -0.90
CA ARG A 86 -20.62 -17.41 0.09
C ARG A 86 -19.90 -16.69 1.23
N LEU A 87 -18.75 -17.18 1.68
CA LEU A 87 -18.00 -16.55 2.78
C LEU A 87 -17.21 -15.32 2.29
N PRO A 88 -16.37 -15.40 1.24
CA PRO A 88 -15.69 -14.23 0.67
C PRO A 88 -16.67 -13.17 0.16
N GLY A 89 -17.78 -13.59 -0.46
CA GLY A 89 -18.81 -12.68 -0.96
C GLY A 89 -19.47 -11.88 0.15
N ARG A 90 -19.79 -12.50 1.30
CA ARG A 90 -20.32 -11.78 2.47
C ARG A 90 -19.27 -10.89 3.13
N ALA A 91 -18.01 -11.34 3.21
CA ALA A 91 -16.93 -10.51 3.71
C ALA A 91 -16.69 -9.28 2.83
N LEU A 92 -16.78 -9.42 1.51
CA LEU A 92 -16.61 -8.31 0.58
C LEU A 92 -17.82 -7.39 0.53
N LEU A 93 -19.05 -7.93 0.53
CA LEU A 93 -20.27 -7.12 0.42
C LEU A 93 -20.73 -6.50 1.74
N LEU A 94 -20.42 -7.13 2.88
CA LEU A 94 -20.83 -6.61 4.20
C LEU A 94 -19.63 -6.15 5.02
N GLY A 95 -18.56 -6.94 5.02
CA GLY A 95 -17.35 -6.61 5.78
C GLY A 95 -16.65 -5.37 5.25
N MET A 96 -16.38 -5.28 3.94
CA MET A 96 -15.68 -4.13 3.36
C MET A 96 -16.47 -2.82 3.56
N PRO A 97 -17.79 -2.71 3.27
CA PRO A 97 -18.53 -1.48 3.50
C PRO A 97 -18.63 -1.10 4.99
N LEU A 98 -18.72 -2.10 5.88
CA LEU A 98 -18.75 -1.84 7.31
C LEU A 98 -17.40 -1.29 7.80
N VAL A 99 -16.29 -1.90 7.39
CA VAL A 99 -14.94 -1.40 7.68
C VAL A 99 -14.77 -0.01 7.10
N PHE A 100 -15.18 0.22 5.85
CA PHE A 100 -15.13 1.53 5.21
C PHE A 100 -15.93 2.57 6.00
N ALA A 101 -17.18 2.28 6.37
CA ALA A 101 -18.00 3.19 7.17
C ALA A 101 -17.36 3.49 8.53
N LEU A 102 -16.75 2.49 9.18
CA LEU A 102 -16.04 2.68 10.44
C LEU A 102 -14.80 3.56 10.27
N THR A 103 -14.03 3.39 9.19
CA THR A 103 -12.86 4.24 8.91
C THR A 103 -13.26 5.67 8.58
N VAL A 104 -14.35 5.87 7.82
CA VAL A 104 -14.91 7.21 7.57
C VAL A 104 -15.35 7.86 8.89
N LEU A 105 -16.06 7.11 9.74
CA LEU A 105 -16.52 7.60 11.05
C LEU A 105 -15.33 7.98 11.96
N ALA A 106 -14.29 7.16 11.97
CA ALA A 106 -13.06 7.44 12.73
C ALA A 106 -12.34 8.68 12.18
N GLY A 107 -12.23 8.83 10.86
CA GLY A 107 -11.66 10.03 10.23
C GLY A 107 -12.45 11.29 10.58
N TRP A 108 -13.78 11.21 10.55
CA TRP A 108 -14.67 12.33 10.89
C TRP A 108 -14.62 12.69 12.39
N THR A 109 -14.66 11.71 13.29
CA THR A 109 -14.79 11.95 14.74
C THR A 109 -13.47 12.10 15.48
N ILE A 110 -12.45 11.32 15.12
CA ILE A 110 -11.15 11.28 15.81
C ILE A 110 -10.17 12.26 15.16
N ALA A 111 -10.10 12.26 13.83
CA ALA A 111 -9.19 13.13 13.09
C ALA A 111 -9.81 14.49 12.73
N GLY A 112 -11.12 14.68 12.93
CA GLY A 112 -11.82 15.94 12.66
C GLY A 112 -11.91 16.31 11.18
N LEU A 113 -11.76 15.33 10.28
CA LEU A 113 -11.82 15.54 8.83
C LEU A 113 -13.24 15.85 8.37
N GLY A 114 -13.38 16.59 7.26
CA GLY A 114 -14.69 16.74 6.61
C GLY A 114 -15.25 15.39 6.15
N LEU A 115 -16.58 15.24 6.05
CA LEU A 115 -17.18 13.97 5.63
C LEU A 115 -16.66 13.49 4.26
N ALA A 116 -16.46 14.43 3.33
CA ALA A 116 -15.90 14.13 2.01
C ALA A 116 -14.42 13.74 2.06
N GLU A 117 -13.64 14.34 2.96
CA GLU A 117 -12.21 14.03 3.14
C GLU A 117 -12.01 12.69 3.86
N ALA A 118 -12.89 12.36 4.82
CA ALA A 118 -12.88 11.09 5.52
C ALA A 118 -13.33 9.91 4.63
N ALA A 119 -14.09 10.19 3.57
CA ALA A 119 -14.59 9.21 2.61
C ALA A 119 -13.76 9.12 1.32
N ALA A 120 -12.73 9.95 1.17
CA ALA A 120 -11.78 9.96 0.06
C ALA A 120 -10.64 8.96 0.29
#